data_AF-A0A494VMA3-F1
#
_entry.id   AF-A0A494VMA3-F1
#
_cell.length_a   1.000
_cell.length_b   1.000
_cell.length_c   1.000
_cell.angle_alpha   90.00
_cell.angle_beta   90.00
_cell.angle_gamma   90.00
#
_symmetry.space_group_name_H-M   'P 1'
#
loop_
_entity.id
_entity.type
_entity.pdbx_description
1 polymer ?
#
loop_
_entity_poly.entity_id
_entity_poly.type
_entity_poly.pdbx_seq_one_letter_code
_entity_poly.pdbx_strand_id
1 'polypeptide(L)'
;MKQSATFHRPFLRTKGFSTFHIHIFELILLGKANREINRLMGYTPKSHMVVDHSRQVMNKLLCYEGLCKKDYKDRVVYPRKYQFWWKKLLEKHKNMLIQKAIIPEYYDETIIPGL
;
A
#
# COMPACT_ATOMS: atom_id res chain seq x y z
N MET A 1 -24.93 25.36 22.38
CA MET A 1 -23.45 25.20 22.41
C MET A 1 -23.05 24.34 21.21
N LYS A 2 -22.32 24.91 20.25
CA LYS A 2 -21.86 24.21 19.04
C LYS A 2 -20.67 23.33 19.41
N GLN A 3 -20.82 22.01 19.36
CA GLN A 3 -19.69 21.08 19.43
C GLN A 3 -19.05 21.00 18.05
N SER A 4 -17.77 21.34 17.98
CA SER A 4 -16.93 21.22 16.80
C SER A 4 -16.67 19.75 16.48
N ALA A 5 -17.38 19.21 15.49
CA ALA A 5 -17.06 17.92 14.91
C ALA A 5 -15.72 18.02 14.18
N THR A 6 -14.65 17.48 14.78
CA THR A 6 -13.40 17.19 14.11
C THR A 6 -13.67 16.28 12.92
N PHE A 7 -13.55 16.81 11.70
CA PHE A 7 -13.56 16.05 10.45
C PHE A 7 -12.38 15.07 10.41
N HIS A 8 -12.51 13.92 11.07
CA HIS A 8 -11.68 12.77 10.75
C HIS A 8 -12.28 12.14 9.50
N ARG A 9 -11.68 12.42 8.32
CA ARG A 9 -12.01 11.74 7.07
C ARG A 9 -11.96 10.23 7.35
N PRO A 10 -13.07 9.49 7.22
CA PRO A 10 -13.05 8.06 7.47
C PRO A 10 -12.11 7.43 6.45
N PHE A 11 -11.03 6.80 6.92
CA PHE A 11 -10.23 5.91 6.07
C PHE A 11 -11.14 4.77 5.63
N LEU A 12 -11.68 4.89 4.41
CA LEU A 12 -12.40 3.81 3.77
C LEU A 12 -11.42 2.65 3.62
N ARG A 13 -11.54 1.65 4.51
CA ARG A 13 -10.98 0.31 4.33
C ARG A 13 -11.73 -0.34 3.16
N THR A 14 -11.49 0.12 1.94
CA THR A 14 -11.88 -0.64 0.77
C THR A 14 -11.17 -1.99 0.87
N LYS A 15 -11.86 -3.11 0.59
CA LYS A 15 -11.27 -4.47 0.54
C LYS A 15 -10.22 -4.62 -0.59
N GLY A 16 -9.77 -3.53 -1.20
CA GLY A 16 -8.98 -3.48 -2.41
C GLY A 16 -7.57 -2.94 -2.18
N PHE A 17 -6.75 -3.07 -3.22
CA PHE A 17 -5.43 -2.45 -3.27
C PHE A 17 -5.59 -0.93 -3.32
N SER A 18 -4.80 -0.22 -2.52
CA SER A 18 -4.88 1.24 -2.38
C SER A 18 -3.50 1.86 -2.28
N THR A 19 -3.41 3.20 -2.43
CA THR A 19 -2.15 3.95 -2.36
C THR A 19 -1.45 3.78 -1.01
N PHE A 20 -2.23 3.46 0.03
CA PHE A 20 -1.72 3.13 1.36
C PHE A 20 -0.79 1.91 1.36
N HIS A 21 -1.08 0.90 0.54
CA HIS A 21 -0.22 -0.28 0.40
C HIS A 21 1.13 0.10 -0.19
N ILE A 22 1.11 0.94 -1.23
CA ILE A 22 2.31 1.45 -1.92
C ILE A 22 3.14 2.26 -0.92
N HIS A 23 2.52 3.15 -0.17
CA HIS A 23 3.20 3.99 0.81
C HIS A 23 3.88 3.16 1.92
N ILE A 24 3.20 2.15 2.48
CA ILE A 24 3.81 1.23 3.44
C ILE A 24 5.04 0.55 2.85
N PHE A 25 4.95 0.10 1.59
CA PHE A 25 6.08 -0.55 0.94
C PHE A 25 7.25 0.39 0.74
N GLU A 26 7.02 1.65 0.36
CA GLU A 26 8.07 2.68 0.28
C GLU A 26 8.78 2.88 1.62
N LEU A 27 8.04 2.95 2.73
CA LEU A 27 8.64 3.05 4.07
C LEU A 27 9.52 1.85 4.42
N ILE A 28 9.13 0.63 4.00
CA ILE A 28 9.98 -0.56 4.15
C ILE A 28 11.27 -0.40 3.34
N LEU A 29 11.19 0.10 2.10
CA LEU A 29 12.35 0.31 1.22
C LEU A 29 13.24 1.46 1.68
N LEU A 30 12.72 2.40 2.48
CA LEU A 30 13.50 3.42 3.19
C LEU A 30 14.21 2.88 4.44
N GLY A 31 14.02 1.59 4.78
CA GLY A 31 14.70 0.94 5.90
C GLY A 31 13.96 1.04 7.24
N LYS A 32 12.76 1.64 7.30
CA LYS A 32 12.00 1.73 8.55
C LYS A 32 11.62 0.35 9.08
N ALA A 33 11.65 0.17 10.39
CA ALA A 33 11.27 -1.08 11.03
C ALA A 33 9.74 -1.26 11.04
N ASN A 34 9.24 -2.51 11.03
CA ASN A 34 7.78 -2.77 11.04
C ASN A 34 7.09 -2.11 12.25
N ARG A 35 7.74 -2.10 13.42
CA ARG A 35 7.22 -1.46 14.64
C ARG A 35 7.07 0.06 14.48
N GLU A 36 8.01 0.69 13.80
CA GLU A 36 7.98 2.13 13.50
C GLU A 36 6.85 2.44 12.51
N ILE A 37 6.75 1.67 11.43
CA ILE A 37 5.69 1.83 10.43
C ILE A 37 4.32 1.58 11.06
N ASN A 38 4.16 0.54 11.90
CA ASN A 38 2.92 0.29 12.63
C ASN A 38 2.50 1.51 13.44
N ARG A 39 3.44 2.14 14.17
CA ARG A 39 3.15 3.37 14.93
C ARG A 39 2.73 4.52 14.02
N LEU A 40 3.44 4.76 12.92
CA LEU A 40 3.13 5.82 11.95
C LEU A 40 1.74 5.63 11.31
N MET A 41 1.36 4.37 11.10
CA MET A 41 0.10 3.99 10.45
C MET A 41 -1.07 3.79 11.43
N GLY A 42 -0.88 4.06 12.73
CA GLY A 42 -1.91 3.87 13.76
C GLY A 42 -2.25 2.41 14.05
N TYR A 43 -1.37 1.47 13.70
CA TYR A 43 -1.51 0.06 14.03
C TYR A 43 -0.90 -0.28 15.39
N THR A 44 -1.39 -1.38 15.98
CA THR A 44 -0.77 -1.93 17.18
C THR A 44 0.67 -2.39 16.88
N PRO A 45 1.60 -2.33 17.85
CA PRO A 45 3.00 -2.67 17.60
C PRO A 45 3.24 -4.08 17.04
N LYS A 46 2.37 -5.04 17.40
CA LYS A 46 2.42 -6.45 16.97
C LYS A 46 1.58 -6.74 15.71
N SER A 47 1.04 -5.71 15.07
CA SER A 47 0.22 -5.84 13.86
C SER A 47 1.03 -6.44 12.70
N HIS A 48 0.40 -7.37 11.97
CA HIS A 48 0.92 -7.94 10.73
C HIS A 48 0.58 -7.11 9.48
N MET A 49 -0.22 -6.04 9.63
CA MET A 49 -0.73 -5.26 8.50
C MET A 49 0.38 -4.71 7.59
N VAL A 50 1.52 -4.29 8.15
CA VAL A 50 2.69 -3.83 7.35
C VAL A 50 3.20 -4.94 6.43
N VAL A 51 3.29 -6.17 6.94
CA VAL A 51 3.76 -7.33 6.16
C VAL A 51 2.73 -7.67 5.09
N ASP A 52 1.45 -7.74 5.44
CA ASP A 52 0.40 -8.11 4.48
C ASP A 52 0.25 -7.08 3.37
N HIS A 53 0.24 -5.80 3.72
CA HIS A 53 0.15 -4.70 2.74
C HIS A 53 1.34 -4.68 1.79
N SER A 54 2.55 -4.83 2.31
CA SER A 54 3.75 -4.89 1.47
C SER A 54 3.77 -6.11 0.54
N ARG A 55 3.29 -7.27 1.01
CA ARG A 55 3.17 -8.48 0.17
C ARG A 55 2.24 -8.27 -1.01
N GLN A 56 1.15 -7.53 -0.85
CA GLN A 56 0.26 -7.23 -1.97
C GLN A 56 0.96 -6.41 -3.05
N VAL A 57 1.74 -5.39 -2.67
CA VAL A 57 2.54 -4.58 -3.61
C VAL A 57 3.56 -5.48 -4.33
N MET A 58 4.32 -6.26 -3.56
CA MET A 58 5.35 -7.15 -4.11
C MET A 58 4.78 -8.16 -5.10
N ASN A 59 3.66 -8.82 -4.78
CA ASN A 59 3.03 -9.77 -5.69
C ASN A 59 2.53 -9.11 -6.98
N LYS A 60 2.03 -7.87 -6.92
CA LYS A 60 1.63 -7.12 -8.12
C LYS A 60 2.83 -6.74 -8.98
N LEU A 61 3.94 -6.31 -8.36
CA LEU A 61 5.19 -6.01 -9.06
C LEU A 61 5.75 -7.26 -9.75
N LEU A 62 5.73 -8.43 -9.10
CA LEU A 62 6.13 -9.70 -9.72
C LEU A 62 5.25 -10.03 -10.92
N CYS A 63 3.93 -9.84 -10.79
CA CYS A 63 2.98 -10.07 -11.87
C CYS A 63 3.27 -9.16 -13.09
N TYR A 64 3.58 -7.88 -12.87
CA TYR A 64 3.94 -6.96 -13.95
C TYR A 64 5.26 -7.31 -14.65
N GLU A 65 6.18 -8.00 -13.98
CA GLU A 65 7.41 -8.53 -14.57
C GLU A 65 7.25 -9.95 -15.15
N GLY A 66 6.06 -10.55 -15.09
CA GLY A 66 5.85 -11.94 -15.50
C GLY A 66 6.60 -12.96 -14.62
N LEU A 67 6.97 -12.58 -13.40
CA LEU A 67 7.76 -13.40 -12.49
C LEU A 67 6.86 -14.25 -11.59
N CYS A 68 7.15 -15.54 -11.50
CA CYS A 68 6.37 -16.43 -10.65
C CYS A 68 6.70 -16.20 -9.17
N LYS A 69 5.64 -16.10 -8.35
CA LYS A 69 5.78 -15.92 -6.89
C LYS A 69 6.62 -17.01 -6.22
N LYS A 70 6.56 -18.26 -6.71
CA LYS A 70 7.27 -19.40 -6.13
C LYS A 70 8.79 -19.23 -6.21
N ASP A 71 9.28 -18.71 -7.33
CA ASP A 71 10.72 -18.55 -7.61
C ASP A 71 11.30 -17.29 -6.93
N TYR A 72 10.43 -16.39 -6.46
CA TYR A 72 10.78 -15.11 -5.83
C TYR A 72 10.34 -15.05 -4.36
N LYS A 73 10.00 -16.19 -3.75
CA LYS A 73 9.49 -16.27 -2.36
C LYS A 73 10.43 -15.56 -1.37
N ASP A 74 11.73 -15.78 -1.47
CA ASP A 74 12.71 -15.18 -0.55
C ASP A 74 12.71 -13.66 -0.60
N ARG A 75 12.51 -13.08 -1.79
CA ARG A 75 12.44 -11.63 -1.98
C ARG A 75 11.17 -11.05 -1.38
N VAL A 76 10.07 -11.81 -1.38
CA VAL A 76 8.79 -11.44 -0.75
C VAL A 76 8.85 -11.59 0.77
N VAL A 77 9.57 -12.58 1.29
CA VAL A 77 9.73 -12.81 2.73
C VAL A 77 10.70 -11.80 3.35
N TYR A 78 11.78 -11.46 2.64
CA TYR A 78 12.85 -10.59 3.11
C TYR A 78 13.03 -9.32 2.25
N PRO A 79 12.00 -8.46 2.11
CA PRO A 79 12.05 -7.32 1.18
C PRO A 79 13.23 -6.37 1.41
N ARG A 80 13.62 -6.16 2.67
CA ARG A 80 14.75 -5.29 3.03
C ARG A 80 16.11 -5.80 2.52
N LYS A 81 16.30 -7.13 2.47
CA LYS A 81 17.52 -7.74 1.90
C LYS A 81 17.65 -7.47 0.41
N TYR A 82 16.52 -7.30 -0.27
CA TYR A 82 16.43 -7.05 -1.71
C TYR A 82 15.93 -5.63 -2.02
N GLN A 83 16.19 -4.66 -1.13
CA GLN A 83 15.61 -3.32 -1.21
C GLN A 83 15.89 -2.61 -2.54
N PHE A 84 17.11 -2.73 -3.08
CA PHE A 84 17.48 -2.07 -4.34
C PHE A 84 16.72 -2.64 -5.53
N TRP A 85 16.56 -3.97 -5.54
CA TRP A 85 15.79 -4.65 -6.56
C TRP A 85 14.32 -4.23 -6.52
N TRP A 86 13.74 -4.21 -5.32
CA TRP A 86 12.36 -3.77 -5.13
C TRP A 86 12.15 -2.29 -5.44
N LYS A 87 13.11 -1.41 -5.11
CA LYS A 87 13.07 0.01 -5.50
C LYS A 87 13.02 0.18 -7.02
N LYS A 88 13.88 -0.54 -7.74
CA LYS A 88 13.92 -0.50 -9.21
C LYS A 88 12.58 -0.96 -9.83
N LEU A 89 12.01 -2.05 -9.33
CA LEU A 89 10.71 -2.53 -9.80
C LEU A 89 9.58 -1.56 -9.45
N LEU A 90 9.59 -1.02 -8.24
CA LEU A 90 8.60 -0.07 -7.80
C LEU A 90 8.65 1.18 -8.67
N GLU A 91 9.83 1.77 -8.90
CA GLU A 91 10.01 2.93 -9.75
C GLU A 91 9.49 2.69 -11.18
N LYS A 92 9.83 1.53 -11.77
CA LYS A 92 9.37 1.15 -13.11
C LYS A 92 7.84 1.06 -13.23
N HIS A 93 7.16 0.57 -12.21
CA HIS A 93 5.71 0.27 -12.25
C HIS A 93 4.85 1.17 -11.37
N LYS A 94 5.42 2.21 -10.75
CA LYS A 94 4.74 3.04 -9.74
C LYS A 94 3.45 3.64 -10.29
N ASN A 95 3.51 4.17 -11.51
CA ASN A 95 2.35 4.79 -12.15
C ASN A 95 1.20 3.78 -12.37
N MET A 96 1.54 2.56 -12.82
CA MET A 96 0.55 1.49 -13.00
C MET A 96 -0.07 1.05 -11.67
N LEU A 97 0.75 0.94 -10.61
CA LEU A 97 0.26 0.64 -9.27
C LEU A 97 -0.67 1.72 -8.75
N ILE A 98 -0.34 3.00 -8.95
CA ILE A 98 -1.17 4.13 -8.53
C ILE A 98 -2.50 4.13 -9.28
N GLN A 99 -2.49 3.99 -10.60
CA GLN A 99 -3.72 3.89 -11.41
C GLN A 99 -4.62 2.75 -10.95
N LYS A 100 -4.05 1.59 -10.58
CA LYS A 100 -4.80 0.45 -10.05
C LYS A 100 -5.25 0.62 -8.59
N ALA A 101 -4.61 1.50 -7.84
CA ALA A 101 -4.89 1.79 -6.44
C ALA A 101 -5.95 2.89 -6.25
N ILE A 102 -6.10 3.75 -7.26
CA ILE A 102 -7.18 4.73 -7.34
C ILE A 102 -8.39 4.01 -7.90
N ILE A 103 -9.45 3.88 -7.10
CA ILE A 103 -10.75 3.44 -7.61
C ILE A 103 -11.32 4.63 -8.40
N PRO A 104 -11.50 4.53 -9.72
CA PRO A 104 -12.01 5.65 -10.53
C PRO A 104 -13.35 6.16 -10.01
N GLU A 105 -14.23 5.26 -9.56
CA GLU A 105 -15.56 5.58 -9.03
C GLU A 105 -15.55 6.47 -7.77
N TYR A 106 -14.43 6.58 -7.05
CA TYR A 106 -14.35 7.43 -5.86
C TYR A 106 -14.17 8.92 -6.18
N TYR A 107 -13.70 9.24 -7.39
CA TYR A 107 -13.51 10.60 -7.89
C TYR A 107 -14.46 10.95 -9.04
N ASP A 108 -15.41 10.06 -9.35
CA ASP A 108 -16.41 10.32 -10.37
C ASP A 108 -17.48 11.26 -9.78
N GLU A 109 -17.32 12.56 -10.02
CA GLU A 109 -18.26 13.61 -9.59
C GLU A 109 -19.66 13.45 -10.23
N THR A 110 -19.82 12.52 -11.17
CA THR A 110 -21.10 12.17 -11.80
C THR A 110 -22.00 11.29 -10.91
N ILE A 111 -21.47 10.73 -9.82
CA ILE A 111 -22.27 9.95 -8.84
C ILE A 111 -22.68 10.87 -7.67
N ILE A 112 -23.48 11.90 -7.97
CA ILE A 112 -24.33 12.53 -6.97
C ILE A 112 -25.71 11.90 -7.14
N PRO A 113 -26.18 11.01 -6.24
CA PRO A 113 -27.58 10.63 -6.23
C PRO A 113 -28.36 11.83 -5.68
N GLY A 114 -28.93 12.65 -6.57
CA GLY A 114 -29.86 13.72 -6.18
C GLY A 114 -29.65 15.10 -6.81
N LEU A 115 -28.98 15.21 -7.96
CA LEU A 115 -29.14 16.36 -8.87
C LEU A 115 -29.64 15.89 -10.23
#